data_AF-A0A2R7KMG6-F1
#
_entry.id   AF-A0A2R7KMG6-F1
#
_cell.length_a   1.000
_cell.length_b   1.000
_cell.length_c   1.000
_cell.angle_alpha   90.00
_cell.angle_beta   90.00
_cell.angle_gamma   90.00
#
_symmetry.space_group_name_H-M   'P 1'
#
loop_
_entity.id
_entity.type
_entity.pdbx_description
1 polymer ?
#
loop_
_entity_poly.entity_id
_entity_poly.type
_entity_poly.pdbx_seq_one_letter_code
_entity_poly.pdbx_strand_id
1 'polypeptide(L)'
;MAANPTINDSKTQNGAGIGKFRGRMNGLTERTIYHLRAYAIHASGVSYSNDITFKTIGKGHITYTFNKATNPTAEQLAAYGRMQIAVDSAIWYIENYTSASKHVWLNYDPAVPTADANNEGWMRFGANSGFQNLRTMLHEMDHTLGTGTTSWWSGKIVAGKFQGIYTNELLGKIQNTASVQLNGDSQHWWPYGLNQNSEVSSSWDYVYNCILIEAMRKDGLPTSTSGPYTP
;
A
#
# COMPACT_ATOMS: atom_id res chain seq x y z
N MET A 1 16.96 16.00 13.55
CA MET A 1 16.10 16.62 14.59
C MET A 1 16.59 16.20 15.97
N ALA A 2 16.19 16.90 17.03
CA ALA A 2 16.69 16.64 18.37
C ALA A 2 16.20 15.28 18.92
N ALA A 3 17.09 14.59 19.64
CA ALA A 3 16.74 13.39 20.39
C ALA A 3 15.82 13.73 21.57
N ASN A 4 15.07 12.73 22.03
CA ASN A 4 14.16 12.81 23.17
C ASN A 4 13.03 13.86 23.03
N PRO A 5 12.19 13.82 21.96
CA PRO A 5 11.07 14.75 21.82
C PRO A 5 10.10 14.65 23.00
N THR A 6 9.45 15.77 23.32
CA THR A 6 8.54 15.96 24.44
C THR A 6 7.15 16.39 23.96
N ILE A 7 6.20 16.54 24.89
CA ILE A 7 4.88 17.10 24.56
C ILE A 7 4.91 18.57 24.12
N ASN A 8 6.04 19.28 24.21
CA ASN A 8 6.17 20.65 23.70
C ASN A 8 6.57 20.69 22.22
N ASP A 9 7.04 19.57 21.67
CA ASP A 9 7.38 19.41 20.26
C ASP A 9 6.14 19.05 19.41
N SER A 10 6.36 18.80 18.12
CA SER A 10 5.31 18.30 17.21
C SER A 10 4.76 16.95 17.71
N LYS A 11 3.43 16.85 17.86
CA LYS A 11 2.76 15.68 18.43
C LYS A 11 1.40 15.42 17.80
N THR A 12 0.96 14.17 17.85
CA THR A 12 -0.40 13.73 17.54
C THR A 12 -1.11 13.27 18.81
N GLN A 13 -2.41 13.53 18.93
CA GLN A 13 -3.23 12.97 20.01
C GLN A 13 -4.02 11.77 19.47
N ASN A 14 -3.79 10.58 20.03
CA ASN A 14 -4.32 9.32 19.50
C ASN A 14 -5.35 8.65 20.43
N GLY A 15 -6.00 9.44 21.30
CA GLY A 15 -7.00 8.95 22.26
C GLY A 15 -6.49 8.89 23.71
N ALA A 16 -7.33 8.36 24.59
CA ALA A 16 -7.07 8.21 26.02
C ALA A 16 -7.40 6.77 26.49
N GLY A 17 -6.95 6.43 27.70
CA GLY A 17 -7.21 5.13 28.32
C GLY A 17 -6.05 4.13 28.16
N ILE A 18 -6.30 2.89 28.57
CA ILE A 18 -5.35 1.79 28.44
C ILE A 18 -5.66 1.07 27.12
N GLY A 19 -4.64 0.81 26.32
CA GLY A 19 -4.80 0.03 25.10
C GLY A 19 -3.77 0.36 24.05
N LYS A 20 -4.10 -0.02 22.82
CA LYS A 20 -3.30 0.23 21.64
C LYS A 20 -3.80 1.46 20.94
N PHE A 21 -2.87 2.27 20.47
CA PHE A 21 -3.16 3.47 19.74
C PHE A 21 -2.51 3.41 18.36
N ARG A 22 -3.24 3.92 17.37
CA ARG A 22 -2.75 4.09 16.00
C ARG A 22 -2.98 5.53 15.62
N GLY A 23 -1.96 6.15 15.05
CA GLY A 23 -2.02 7.53 14.58
C GLY A 23 -1.34 7.68 13.24
N ARG A 24 -1.61 8.80 12.55
CA ARG A 24 -0.89 9.21 11.35
C ARG A 24 -0.07 10.45 11.67
N MET A 25 1.21 10.42 11.31
CA MET A 25 2.07 11.60 11.30
C MET A 25 2.15 12.10 9.86
N ASN A 26 1.67 13.32 9.63
CA ASN A 26 1.62 13.94 8.31
C ASN A 26 2.65 15.07 8.22
N GLY A 27 2.95 15.52 6.99
CA GLY A 27 3.83 16.67 6.74
C GLY A 27 5.30 16.40 7.04
N LEU A 28 5.72 15.13 7.04
CA LEU A 28 7.13 14.78 7.20
C LEU A 28 7.87 14.99 5.88
N THR A 29 9.10 15.47 5.98
CA THR A 29 10.02 15.57 4.84
C THR A 29 10.47 14.18 4.44
N GLU A 30 10.51 13.90 3.14
CA GLU A 30 11.00 12.64 2.57
C GLU A 30 12.48 12.38 2.94
N ARG A 31 12.89 11.11 2.91
CA ARG A 31 14.30 10.67 3.10
C ARG A 31 14.99 11.25 4.34
N THR A 32 14.23 11.55 5.38
CA THR A 32 14.70 12.27 6.57
C THR A 32 14.59 11.39 7.80
N ILE A 33 15.60 11.46 8.68
CA ILE A 33 15.61 10.73 9.96
C ILE A 33 14.89 11.56 11.03
N TYR A 34 13.90 10.93 11.66
CA TYR A 34 13.07 11.47 12.73
C TYR A 34 13.33 10.73 14.03
N HIS A 35 13.24 11.45 15.15
CA HIS A 35 13.14 10.89 16.50
C HIS A 35 11.67 10.85 16.91
N LEU A 36 11.25 9.79 17.59
CA LEU A 36 9.86 9.56 18.00
C LEU A 36 9.80 8.98 19.40
N ARG A 37 8.85 9.48 20.19
CA ARG A 37 8.47 8.93 21.49
C ARG A 37 6.95 8.88 21.60
N ALA A 38 6.44 7.76 22.10
CA ALA A 38 5.07 7.71 22.60
C ALA A 38 5.02 8.42 23.96
N TYR A 39 3.92 9.10 24.27
CA TYR A 39 3.72 9.78 25.55
C TYR A 39 2.34 9.45 26.14
N ALA A 40 2.22 9.51 27.46
CA ALA A 40 0.97 9.38 28.19
C ALA A 40 0.88 10.45 29.29
N ILE A 41 -0.16 11.29 29.22
CA ILE A 41 -0.44 12.32 30.22
C ILE A 41 -1.38 11.72 31.27
N HIS A 42 -1.03 11.86 32.54
CA HIS A 42 -1.80 11.37 33.69
C HIS A 42 -1.68 12.37 34.86
N ALA A 43 -2.42 12.14 35.95
CA ALA A 43 -2.54 13.13 37.03
C ALA A 43 -1.19 13.53 37.68
N SER A 44 -0.22 12.62 37.72
CA SER A 44 1.12 12.88 38.28
C SER A 44 2.16 13.39 37.28
N GLY A 45 1.82 13.54 35.99
CA GLY A 45 2.74 14.08 34.99
C GLY A 45 2.68 13.39 33.63
N VAL A 46 3.83 13.33 32.95
CA VAL A 46 3.95 12.77 31.60
C VAL A 46 4.97 11.64 31.60
N SER A 47 4.55 10.47 31.15
CA SER A 47 5.43 9.33 30.89
C SER A 47 5.75 9.25 29.40
N TYR A 48 6.95 8.78 29.08
CA TYR A 48 7.42 8.64 27.70
C TYR A 48 7.99 7.25 27.46
N SER A 49 7.88 6.74 26.23
CA SER A 49 8.62 5.57 25.79
C SER A 49 10.12 5.86 25.64
N ASN A 50 10.88 4.82 25.29
CA ASN A 50 12.22 4.98 24.73
C ASN A 50 12.17 5.88 23.49
N ASP A 51 13.22 6.66 23.28
CA ASP A 51 13.44 7.38 22.01
C ASP A 51 13.81 6.37 20.92
N ILE A 52 13.06 6.39 19.83
CA ILE A 52 13.30 5.56 18.65
C ILE A 52 13.51 6.46 17.44
N THR A 53 14.25 5.95 16.46
CA THR A 53 14.42 6.64 15.18
C THR A 53 13.70 5.90 14.06
N PHE A 54 13.20 6.66 13.09
CA PHE A 54 12.75 6.11 11.81
C PHE A 54 13.18 7.05 10.69
N LYS A 55 13.31 6.51 9.48
CA LYS A 55 13.60 7.28 8.27
C LYS A 55 12.36 7.26 7.38
N THR A 56 11.93 8.42 6.93
CA THR A 56 10.87 8.52 5.91
C THR A 56 11.40 8.07 4.56
N ILE A 57 10.51 7.47 3.75
CA ILE A 57 10.83 7.07 2.38
C ILE A 57 10.76 8.27 1.42
N GLY A 58 11.23 8.07 0.19
CA GLY A 58 10.88 8.96 -0.92
C GLY A 58 9.43 8.74 -1.35
N LYS A 59 8.78 9.79 -1.85
CA LYS A 59 7.44 9.68 -2.42
C LYS A 59 7.49 8.80 -3.68
N GLY A 60 6.48 7.94 -3.83
CA GLY A 60 6.30 7.17 -5.04
C GLY A 60 6.03 8.06 -6.26
N HIS A 61 6.16 7.49 -7.44
CA HIS A 61 5.94 8.20 -8.69
C HIS A 61 5.25 7.28 -9.68
N ILE A 62 3.92 7.30 -9.67
CA ILE A 62 3.09 6.49 -10.56
C ILE A 62 2.48 7.41 -11.61
N THR A 63 2.70 7.05 -12.87
CA THR A 63 2.07 7.73 -14.01
C THR A 63 1.17 6.74 -14.73
N TYR A 64 0.18 7.23 -15.47
CA TYR A 64 -0.68 6.36 -16.25
C TYR A 64 -1.10 6.96 -17.58
N THR A 65 -1.37 6.07 -18.53
CA THR A 65 -2.13 6.37 -19.75
C THR A 65 -3.48 5.68 -19.63
N PHE A 66 -4.58 6.43 -19.73
CA PHE A 66 -5.92 5.86 -19.78
C PHE A 66 -6.40 5.80 -21.23
N ASN A 67 -6.31 4.61 -21.82
CA ASN A 67 -6.73 4.33 -23.19
C ASN A 67 -8.26 4.36 -23.28
N LYS A 68 -8.80 5.47 -23.78
CA LYS A 68 -10.25 5.69 -24.00
C LYS A 68 -10.55 5.62 -25.50
N ALA A 69 -11.66 4.99 -25.86
CA ALA A 69 -12.15 5.02 -27.24
C ALA A 69 -12.46 6.45 -27.71
N THR A 70 -12.20 6.76 -28.99
CA THR A 70 -12.42 8.08 -29.58
C THR A 70 -13.89 8.52 -29.57
N ASN A 71 -14.82 7.57 -29.75
CA ASN A 71 -16.26 7.79 -29.72
C ASN A 71 -16.91 6.83 -28.70
N PRO A 72 -16.87 7.15 -27.40
CA PRO A 72 -17.29 6.22 -26.38
C PRO A 72 -18.81 6.10 -26.28
N THR A 73 -19.29 4.89 -25.98
CA THR A 73 -20.68 4.65 -25.62
C THR A 73 -21.00 5.23 -24.24
N ALA A 74 -22.29 5.34 -23.90
CA ALA A 74 -22.72 5.78 -22.57
C ALA A 74 -22.15 4.90 -21.45
N GLU A 75 -22.09 3.57 -21.65
CA GLU A 75 -21.50 2.66 -20.67
C GLU A 75 -19.98 2.86 -20.54
N GLN A 76 -19.27 3.07 -21.66
CA GLN A 76 -17.84 3.38 -21.62
C GLN A 76 -17.58 4.68 -20.85
N LEU A 77 -18.36 5.73 -21.07
CA LEU A 77 -18.25 6.97 -20.31
C LEU A 77 -18.46 6.74 -18.80
N ALA A 78 -19.46 5.93 -18.43
CA ALA A 78 -19.72 5.60 -17.04
C ALA A 78 -18.57 4.79 -16.40
N ALA A 79 -18.04 3.81 -17.14
CA ALA A 79 -16.89 3.03 -16.71
C ALA A 79 -15.63 3.89 -16.56
N TYR A 80 -15.36 4.78 -17.52
CA TYR A 80 -14.25 5.71 -17.44
C TYR A 80 -14.34 6.61 -16.21
N GLY A 81 -15.54 7.10 -15.87
CA GLY A 81 -15.72 7.91 -14.65
C GLY A 81 -15.35 7.15 -13.37
N ARG A 82 -15.80 5.89 -13.25
CA ARG A 82 -15.49 5.03 -12.09
C ARG A 82 -13.99 4.69 -12.01
N MET A 83 -13.41 4.28 -13.13
CA MET A 83 -12.00 3.91 -13.22
C MET A 83 -11.06 5.10 -13.04
N GLN A 84 -11.46 6.30 -13.48
CA GLN A 84 -10.72 7.55 -13.27
C GLN A 84 -10.57 7.85 -11.77
N ILE A 85 -11.69 7.81 -11.03
CA ILE A 85 -11.66 7.98 -9.57
C ILE A 85 -10.80 6.91 -8.91
N ALA A 86 -10.91 5.66 -9.37
CA ALA A 86 -10.14 4.55 -8.83
C ALA A 86 -8.63 4.71 -9.04
N VAL A 87 -8.19 5.07 -10.26
CA VAL A 87 -6.76 5.24 -10.57
C VAL A 87 -6.16 6.43 -9.85
N ASP A 88 -6.84 7.57 -9.83
CA ASP A 88 -6.35 8.77 -9.13
C ASP A 88 -6.23 8.52 -7.61
N SER A 89 -7.20 7.78 -7.04
CA SER A 89 -7.16 7.37 -5.63
C SER A 89 -6.03 6.37 -5.35
N ALA A 90 -5.85 5.36 -6.20
CA ALA A 90 -4.81 4.34 -6.03
C ALA A 90 -3.41 4.97 -6.10
N ILE A 91 -3.19 5.88 -7.06
CA ILE A 91 -1.95 6.66 -7.17
C ILE A 91 -1.70 7.46 -5.90
N TRP A 92 -2.72 8.14 -5.37
CA TRP A 92 -2.56 8.88 -4.12
C TRP A 92 -2.09 7.97 -2.98
N TYR A 93 -2.66 6.77 -2.84
CA TYR A 93 -2.21 5.82 -1.81
C TYR A 93 -0.78 5.32 -2.06
N ILE A 94 -0.47 4.85 -3.26
CA ILE A 94 0.86 4.30 -3.58
C ILE A 94 1.93 5.37 -3.41
N GLU A 95 1.70 6.59 -3.87
CA GLU A 95 2.69 7.66 -3.76
C GLU A 95 2.94 8.11 -2.33
N ASN A 96 1.91 8.12 -1.47
CA ASN A 96 2.05 8.55 -0.07
C ASN A 96 2.60 7.46 0.85
N TYR A 97 2.51 6.18 0.46
CA TYR A 97 2.84 5.05 1.34
C TYR A 97 3.89 4.09 0.79
N THR A 98 4.39 4.33 -0.43
CA THR A 98 5.48 3.56 -1.04
C THR A 98 6.47 4.50 -1.72
N SER A 99 7.66 3.99 -2.00
CA SER A 99 8.66 4.64 -2.86
C SER A 99 8.61 4.12 -4.30
N ALA A 100 7.56 3.37 -4.67
CA ALA A 100 7.46 2.70 -5.96
C ALA A 100 7.32 3.70 -7.11
N SER A 101 7.89 3.35 -8.26
CA SER A 101 7.72 4.11 -9.50
C SER A 101 7.41 3.20 -10.68
N LYS A 102 6.40 3.59 -11.46
CA LYS A 102 5.87 2.80 -12.58
C LYS A 102 5.05 3.69 -13.51
N HIS A 103 5.06 3.35 -14.80
CA HIS A 103 4.02 3.77 -15.72
C HIS A 103 3.04 2.62 -15.93
N VAL A 104 1.74 2.89 -15.87
CA VAL A 104 0.69 1.89 -16.12
C VAL A 104 -0.24 2.29 -17.26
N TRP A 105 -0.71 1.31 -18.02
CA TRP A 105 -1.70 1.51 -19.08
C TRP A 105 -3.04 0.96 -18.61
N LEU A 106 -4.00 1.86 -18.42
CA LEU A 106 -5.34 1.55 -17.97
C LEU A 106 -6.29 1.43 -19.17
N ASN A 107 -7.02 0.31 -19.24
CA ASN A 107 -7.89 -0.02 -20.36
C ASN A 107 -9.25 -0.51 -19.86
N TYR A 108 -10.31 -0.14 -20.55
CA TYR A 108 -11.62 -0.76 -20.39
C TYR A 108 -11.83 -1.78 -21.51
N ASP A 109 -12.04 -3.04 -21.13
CA ASP A 109 -12.26 -4.14 -22.07
C ASP A 109 -13.46 -4.97 -21.58
N PRO A 110 -14.64 -4.86 -22.22
CA PRO A 110 -15.84 -5.55 -21.77
C PRO A 110 -15.74 -7.08 -21.89
N ALA A 111 -14.75 -7.62 -22.61
CA ALA A 111 -14.50 -9.06 -22.68
C ALA A 111 -13.80 -9.62 -21.43
N VAL A 112 -13.19 -8.75 -20.61
CA VAL A 112 -12.57 -9.13 -19.34
C VAL A 112 -13.69 -9.35 -18.31
N PRO A 113 -13.77 -10.52 -17.64
CA PRO A 113 -14.83 -10.77 -16.65
C PRO A 113 -14.76 -9.88 -15.40
N THR A 114 -13.53 -9.53 -14.98
CA THR A 114 -13.24 -8.82 -13.73
C THR A 114 -12.26 -7.66 -13.99
N ALA A 115 -10.99 -7.85 -13.66
CA ALA A 115 -9.85 -7.04 -14.01
C ALA A 115 -8.62 -7.97 -14.11
N ASP A 116 -7.62 -7.55 -14.87
CA ASP A 116 -6.34 -8.23 -14.93
C ASP A 116 -5.20 -7.26 -15.20
N ALA A 117 -3.99 -7.63 -14.79
CA ALA A 117 -2.79 -6.85 -14.99
C ALA A 117 -1.54 -7.72 -15.18
N ASN A 118 -0.50 -7.12 -15.78
CA ASN A 118 0.81 -7.75 -15.94
C ASN A 118 1.93 -6.89 -15.34
N ASN A 119 3.11 -7.49 -15.18
CA ASN A 119 4.29 -6.82 -14.62
C ASN A 119 4.92 -5.77 -15.57
N GLU A 120 4.46 -5.66 -16.82
CA GLU A 120 4.88 -4.61 -17.74
C GLU A 120 4.14 -3.29 -17.44
N GLY A 121 2.98 -3.34 -16.79
CA GLY A 121 2.17 -2.18 -16.42
C GLY A 121 0.82 -2.12 -17.12
N TRP A 122 0.46 -3.10 -17.94
CA TRP A 122 -0.86 -3.16 -18.56
C TRP A 122 -1.89 -3.61 -17.55
N MET A 123 -3.02 -2.90 -17.51
CA MET A 123 -4.19 -3.21 -16.69
C MET A 123 -5.46 -3.11 -17.53
N ARG A 124 -6.37 -4.06 -17.39
CA ARG A 124 -7.67 -4.09 -18.05
C ARG A 124 -8.78 -4.28 -17.02
N PHE A 125 -9.88 -3.56 -17.21
CA PHE A 125 -11.08 -3.68 -16.38
C PHE A 125 -12.28 -4.04 -17.25
N GLY A 126 -13.03 -5.03 -16.77
CA GLY A 126 -14.21 -5.59 -17.37
C GLY A 126 -15.44 -4.70 -17.30
N ALA A 127 -16.54 -5.16 -17.92
CA ALA A 127 -17.82 -4.46 -17.92
C ALA A 127 -18.48 -4.41 -16.53
N ASN A 128 -18.15 -5.33 -15.63
CA ASN A 128 -18.75 -5.38 -14.30
C ASN A 128 -18.27 -4.21 -13.43
N SER A 129 -19.17 -3.26 -13.19
CA SER A 129 -18.90 -2.05 -12.39
C SER A 129 -18.46 -2.34 -10.95
N GLY A 130 -18.77 -3.53 -10.41
CA GLY A 130 -18.31 -4.00 -9.11
C GLY A 130 -16.79 -4.19 -8.98
N PHE A 131 -16.06 -4.20 -10.09
CA PHE A 131 -14.59 -4.24 -10.14
C PHE A 131 -13.97 -2.87 -10.47
N GLN A 132 -14.74 -1.89 -10.91
CA GLN A 132 -14.21 -0.58 -11.34
C GLN A 132 -14.09 0.37 -10.14
N ASN A 133 -13.31 0.00 -9.12
CA ASN A 133 -13.16 0.73 -7.87
C ASN A 133 -11.72 0.71 -7.34
N LEU A 134 -11.47 1.53 -6.31
CA LEU A 134 -10.15 1.68 -5.68
C LEU A 134 -9.54 0.34 -5.23
N ARG A 135 -10.33 -0.55 -4.61
CA ARG A 135 -9.85 -1.85 -4.12
C ARG A 135 -9.21 -2.63 -5.26
N THR A 136 -9.96 -2.83 -6.34
CA THR A 136 -9.49 -3.61 -7.49
C THR A 136 -8.35 -2.88 -8.20
N MET A 137 -8.37 -1.55 -8.28
CA MET A 137 -7.27 -0.78 -8.87
C MET A 137 -5.95 -0.97 -8.13
N LEU A 138 -5.95 -0.89 -6.79
CA LEU A 138 -4.75 -1.15 -6.00
C LEU A 138 -4.26 -2.60 -6.18
N HIS A 139 -5.19 -3.56 -6.16
CA HIS A 139 -4.89 -4.97 -6.41
C HIS A 139 -4.20 -5.19 -7.76
N GLU A 140 -4.75 -4.65 -8.85
CA GLU A 140 -4.12 -4.77 -10.18
C GLU A 140 -2.78 -4.03 -10.23
N MET A 141 -2.65 -2.89 -9.55
CA MET A 141 -1.37 -2.18 -9.45
C MET A 141 -0.31 -3.01 -8.72
N ASP A 142 -0.66 -3.81 -7.70
CA ASP A 142 0.29 -4.73 -7.04
C ASP A 142 0.86 -5.76 -8.02
N HIS A 143 0.04 -6.21 -8.98
CA HIS A 143 0.49 -7.07 -10.06
C HIS A 143 1.44 -6.35 -11.02
N THR A 144 1.20 -5.07 -11.32
CA THR A 144 2.13 -4.26 -12.13
C THR A 144 3.48 -4.01 -11.45
N LEU A 145 3.47 -3.96 -10.11
CA LEU A 145 4.67 -3.79 -9.28
C LEU A 145 5.45 -5.10 -9.09
N GLY A 146 4.81 -6.24 -9.35
CA GLY A 146 5.49 -7.53 -9.53
C GLY A 146 5.01 -8.67 -8.63
N THR A 147 4.06 -8.43 -7.72
CA THR A 147 3.44 -9.52 -6.95
C THR A 147 2.54 -10.35 -7.86
N GLY A 148 2.54 -11.68 -7.75
CA GLY A 148 1.74 -12.56 -8.61
C GLY A 148 2.18 -12.69 -10.06
N THR A 149 3.14 -11.88 -10.52
CA THR A 149 3.49 -11.74 -11.95
C THR A 149 4.99 -11.88 -12.23
N THR A 150 5.81 -12.13 -11.21
CA THR A 150 7.27 -12.27 -11.36
C THR A 150 7.78 -13.60 -10.81
N SER A 151 8.92 -14.05 -11.33
CA SER A 151 9.64 -15.21 -10.75
C SER A 151 10.16 -14.93 -9.34
N TRP A 152 10.41 -13.66 -9.01
CA TRP A 152 10.71 -13.26 -7.64
C TRP A 152 9.54 -13.57 -6.71
N TRP A 153 8.31 -13.23 -7.12
CA TRP A 153 7.12 -13.49 -6.32
C TRP A 153 6.98 -15.00 -6.03
N SER A 154 6.96 -15.82 -7.08
CA SER A 154 6.80 -17.26 -6.91
C SER A 154 7.94 -17.88 -6.10
N GLY A 155 9.17 -17.39 -6.26
CA GLY A 155 10.32 -17.80 -5.44
C GLY A 155 10.24 -17.38 -3.96
N LYS A 156 9.43 -16.37 -3.63
CA LYS A 156 9.18 -15.93 -2.24
C LYS A 156 8.03 -16.67 -1.58
N ILE A 157 7.24 -17.47 -2.30
CA ILE A 157 6.16 -18.28 -1.72
C ILE A 157 6.65 -19.71 -1.50
N VAL A 158 6.72 -20.12 -0.23
CA VAL A 158 7.07 -21.49 0.18
C VAL A 158 5.95 -22.04 1.04
N ALA A 159 5.36 -23.17 0.63
CA ALA A 159 4.22 -23.80 1.31
C ALA A 159 3.05 -22.81 1.60
N GLY A 160 2.73 -21.95 0.63
CA GLY A 160 1.65 -20.95 0.76
C GLY A 160 2.00 -19.74 1.62
N LYS A 161 3.29 -19.56 1.98
CA LYS A 161 3.76 -18.51 2.88
C LYS A 161 4.84 -17.66 2.25
N PHE A 162 4.74 -16.34 2.41
CA PHE A 162 5.71 -15.38 1.92
C PHE A 162 6.97 -15.32 2.82
N GLN A 163 8.15 -15.43 2.21
CA GLN A 163 9.46 -15.53 2.87
C GLN A 163 10.20 -14.18 3.00
N GLY A 164 9.47 -13.07 3.19
CA GLY A 164 10.05 -11.75 3.44
C GLY A 164 10.12 -11.39 4.92
N ILE A 165 11.29 -10.95 5.40
CA ILE A 165 11.52 -10.65 6.82
C ILE A 165 10.79 -9.36 7.19
N TYR A 166 10.97 -8.29 6.41
CA TYR A 166 10.42 -6.98 6.72
C TYR A 166 8.90 -6.95 6.55
N THR A 167 8.38 -7.66 5.56
CA THR A 167 6.95 -7.79 5.31
C THR A 167 6.25 -8.50 6.47
N ASN A 168 6.81 -9.63 6.95
CA ASN A 168 6.22 -10.37 8.07
C ASN A 168 6.34 -9.62 9.40
N GLU A 169 7.45 -8.91 9.64
CA GLU A 169 7.60 -8.03 10.82
C GLU A 169 6.55 -6.91 10.81
N LEU A 170 6.34 -6.26 9.66
CA LEU A 170 5.33 -5.22 9.51
C LEU A 170 3.91 -5.77 9.69
N LEU A 171 3.60 -6.92 9.11
CA LEU A 171 2.31 -7.57 9.29
C LEU A 171 2.05 -7.89 10.78
N GLY A 172 3.07 -8.33 11.50
CA GLY A 172 3.00 -8.55 12.94
C GLY A 172 2.67 -7.29 13.73
N LYS A 173 3.21 -6.14 13.32
CA LYS A 173 2.87 -4.83 13.90
C LYS A 173 1.43 -4.41 13.56
N ILE A 174 0.99 -4.63 12.32
CA ILE A 174 -0.37 -4.29 11.86
C ILE A 174 -1.42 -5.09 12.66
N GLN A 175 -1.21 -6.40 12.79
CA GLN A 175 -2.16 -7.31 13.44
C GLN A 175 -1.94 -7.45 14.95
N ASN A 176 -0.86 -6.86 15.47
CA ASN A 176 -0.39 -7.06 16.82
C ASN A 176 -0.25 -8.55 17.18
N THR A 177 0.62 -9.24 16.45
CA THR A 177 1.01 -10.60 16.79
C THR A 177 2.43 -10.84 16.29
N ALA A 178 3.26 -11.49 17.09
CA ALA A 178 4.59 -11.91 16.66
C ALA A 178 4.55 -13.19 15.79
N SER A 179 3.42 -13.90 15.80
CA SER A 179 3.22 -15.18 15.12
C SER A 179 2.30 -15.01 13.92
N VAL A 180 2.73 -14.22 12.94
CA VAL A 180 2.03 -14.08 11.66
C VAL A 180 3.01 -14.15 10.51
N GLN A 181 2.56 -14.77 9.43
CA GLN A 181 3.26 -14.79 8.16
C GLN A 181 2.24 -14.53 7.06
N LEU A 182 2.58 -13.65 6.13
CA LEU A 182 1.75 -13.33 4.99
C LEU A 182 1.52 -14.61 4.16
N ASN A 183 0.26 -14.87 3.83
CA ASN A 183 -0.08 -15.96 2.94
C ASN A 183 0.02 -15.49 1.50
N GLY A 184 0.33 -16.41 0.61
CA GLY A 184 0.22 -16.15 -0.81
C GLY A 184 0.22 -17.42 -1.62
N ASP A 185 -0.24 -17.29 -2.85
CA ASP A 185 -0.22 -18.32 -3.88
C ASP A 185 0.54 -17.81 -5.12
N SER A 186 0.35 -18.47 -6.27
CA SER A 186 1.01 -18.07 -7.51
C SER A 186 0.69 -16.64 -7.96
N GLN A 187 -0.45 -16.09 -7.55
CA GLN A 187 -0.96 -14.81 -8.01
C GLN A 187 -1.24 -13.86 -6.84
N HIS A 188 -1.91 -14.31 -5.79
CA HIS A 188 -2.48 -13.44 -4.76
C HIS A 188 -1.78 -13.57 -3.42
N TRP A 189 -2.03 -12.60 -2.55
CA TRP A 189 -1.58 -12.61 -1.17
C TRP A 189 -2.66 -12.10 -0.22
N TRP A 190 -2.61 -12.57 1.02
CA TRP A 190 -3.54 -12.15 2.07
C TRP A 190 -2.90 -12.29 3.45
N PRO A 191 -3.32 -11.47 4.42
CA PRO A 191 -4.32 -10.39 4.34
C PRO A 191 -3.85 -9.15 3.56
N TYR A 192 -4.79 -8.24 3.25
CA TYR A 192 -4.55 -6.92 2.63
C TYR A 192 -4.08 -6.92 1.18
N GLY A 193 -4.16 -8.06 0.47
CA GLY A 193 -3.97 -8.10 -0.99
C GLY A 193 -5.21 -7.68 -1.78
N LEU A 194 -6.31 -7.33 -1.09
CA LEU A 194 -7.46 -6.64 -1.67
C LEU A 194 -8.13 -7.39 -2.84
N ASN A 195 -8.16 -8.72 -2.85
CA ASN A 195 -8.79 -9.52 -3.89
C ASN A 195 -10.33 -9.45 -3.84
N GLN A 196 -10.91 -9.34 -2.64
CA GLN A 196 -12.36 -9.39 -2.43
C GLN A 196 -12.88 -8.19 -1.64
N ASN A 197 -14.16 -7.86 -1.85
CA ASN A 197 -14.82 -6.74 -1.15
C ASN A 197 -14.84 -6.93 0.37
N SER A 198 -14.92 -8.17 0.86
CA SER A 198 -14.88 -8.51 2.29
C SER A 198 -13.54 -8.20 2.96
N GLU A 199 -12.47 -7.97 2.20
CA GLU A 199 -11.15 -7.61 2.72
C GLU A 199 -11.01 -6.12 3.05
N VAL A 200 -12.01 -5.30 2.72
CA VAL A 200 -12.02 -3.86 3.02
C VAL A 200 -13.01 -3.59 4.15
N SER A 201 -12.47 -3.28 5.32
CA SER A 201 -13.21 -2.86 6.51
C SER A 201 -13.10 -1.35 6.77
N SER A 202 -12.01 -0.74 6.32
CA SER A 202 -11.75 0.69 6.49
C SER A 202 -10.70 1.20 5.51
N SER A 203 -10.54 2.53 5.45
CA SER A 203 -9.48 3.16 4.64
C SER A 203 -8.05 2.82 5.08
N TRP A 204 -7.87 2.15 6.23
CA TRP A 204 -6.57 1.62 6.64
C TRP A 204 -6.13 0.41 5.83
N ASP A 205 -7.06 -0.38 5.29
CA ASP A 205 -6.71 -1.58 4.53
C ASP A 205 -5.96 -1.22 3.24
N TYR A 206 -6.30 -0.09 2.62
CA TYR A 206 -5.55 0.49 1.50
C TYR A 206 -4.15 0.98 1.90
N VAL A 207 -3.99 1.54 3.11
CA VAL A 207 -2.65 1.91 3.60
C VAL A 207 -1.83 0.67 3.86
N TYR A 208 -2.42 -0.37 4.46
CA TYR A 208 -1.75 -1.63 4.75
C TYR A 208 -1.28 -2.35 3.51
N ASN A 209 -2.11 -2.37 2.47
CA ASN A 209 -1.71 -2.83 1.16
C ASN A 209 -0.41 -2.14 0.69
N CYS A 210 -0.41 -0.81 0.62
CA CYS A 210 0.75 -0.04 0.16
C CYS A 210 2.01 -0.22 1.04
N ILE A 211 1.90 -0.11 2.37
CA ILE A 211 3.09 -0.24 3.23
C ILE A 211 3.64 -1.68 3.24
N LEU A 212 2.81 -2.70 2.98
CA LEU A 212 3.29 -4.06 2.78
C LEU A 212 4.04 -4.19 1.45
N ILE A 213 3.59 -3.53 0.37
CA ILE A 213 4.37 -3.44 -0.88
C ILE A 213 5.72 -2.74 -0.65
N GLU A 214 5.78 -1.68 0.14
CA GLU A 214 7.05 -1.03 0.49
C GLU A 214 7.97 -1.95 1.31
N ALA A 215 7.41 -2.76 2.22
CA ALA A 215 8.17 -3.79 2.92
C ALA A 215 8.66 -4.90 1.98
N MET A 216 7.86 -5.29 0.98
CA MET A 216 8.25 -6.24 -0.07
C MET A 216 9.39 -5.68 -0.93
N ARG A 217 9.38 -4.38 -1.25
CA ARG A 217 10.52 -3.70 -1.91
C ARG A 217 11.78 -3.81 -1.07
N LYS A 218 11.67 -3.64 0.24
CA LYS A 218 12.79 -3.86 1.17
C LYS A 218 13.23 -5.33 1.24
N ASP A 219 12.31 -6.29 1.05
CA ASP A 219 12.59 -7.73 0.96
C ASP A 219 13.09 -8.17 -0.44
N GLY A 220 13.25 -7.21 -1.37
CA GLY A 220 13.85 -7.39 -2.68
C GLY A 220 12.89 -7.49 -3.86
N LEU A 221 11.65 -6.98 -3.77
CA LEU A 221 10.74 -6.88 -4.92
C LEU A 221 11.49 -6.25 -6.11
N PRO A 222 11.44 -6.83 -7.33
CA PRO A 222 12.31 -6.40 -8.41
C PRO A 222 12.17 -4.91 -8.73
N THR A 223 13.31 -4.23 -8.85
CA THR A 223 13.35 -2.83 -9.28
C THR A 223 12.99 -2.66 -10.75
N SER A 224 13.07 -3.73 -11.55
CA SER A 224 12.59 -3.73 -12.94
C SER A 224 11.07 -3.56 -13.05
N THR A 225 10.31 -3.96 -12.03
CA THR A 225 8.83 -3.86 -12.04
C THR A 225 8.32 -2.76 -11.12
N SER A 226 9.03 -2.45 -10.05
CA SER A 226 8.62 -1.45 -9.05
C SER A 226 9.46 -0.15 -9.06
N GLY A 227 10.46 -0.06 -9.94
CA GLY A 227 11.39 1.06 -10.02
C GLY A 227 12.49 1.05 -8.94
N PRO A 228 13.42 2.03 -8.94
CA PRO A 228 14.55 2.07 -8.02
C PRO A 228 14.12 2.06 -6.55
N TYR A 229 14.93 1.44 -5.68
CA TYR A 229 14.74 1.42 -4.24
C TYR A 229 15.90 2.14 -3.54
N THR A 230 15.64 3.34 -3.04
CA THR A 230 16.61 4.17 -2.30
C THR A 230 15.98 4.55 -0.95
N PRO A 231 16.11 3.67 0.08
CA PRO A 231 15.56 3.95 1.41
C PRO A 231 16.24 5.12 2.09
#